data_AF-A0A6I1KAY9-F1
#
_entry.id   AF-A0A6I1KAY9-F1
#
_cell.length_a   1.000
_cell.length_b   1.000
_cell.length_c   1.000
_cell.angle_alpha   90.00
_cell.angle_beta   90.00
_cell.angle_gamma   90.00
#
_symmetry.space_group_name_H-M   'P 1'
#
loop_
_entity.id
_entity.type
_entity.pdbx_description
1 polymer ?
#
loop_
_entity_poly.entity_id
_entity_poly.type
_entity_poly.pdbx_seq_one_letter_code
_entity_poly.pdbx_strand_id
1 'polypeptide(L)'
;MSEGALKETAAPYRTGEARSEFAPLIDELYREEVLAARRMAPEEKLILGERLFRWACAITLEGIKLQHPEASEADCQRMLRERVELGRKLEAR
;
A
#
# COMPACT_ATOMS: atom_id res chain seq x y z
N MET A 1 -1.22 -9.36 24.18
CA MET A 1 -0.85 -8.41 23.12
C MET A 1 -1.92 -7.34 23.10
N SER A 2 -1.62 -6.12 23.57
CA SER A 2 -2.61 -5.04 23.69
C SER A 2 -3.00 -4.49 22.33
N GLU A 3 -4.30 -4.29 22.10
CA GLU A 3 -4.93 -3.70 20.89
C GLU A 3 -4.35 -2.35 20.45
N GLY A 4 -3.57 -1.68 21.32
CA GLY A 4 -2.99 -0.36 21.06
C GLY A 4 -1.79 -0.35 20.10
N ALA A 5 -1.03 -1.44 20.00
CA ALA A 5 0.25 -1.43 19.28
C ALA A 5 0.13 -1.38 17.75
N LEU A 6 -1.03 -1.75 17.18
CA LEU A 6 -1.23 -1.77 15.73
C LEU A 6 -1.55 -0.38 15.12
N LYS A 7 -1.86 0.63 15.95
CA LYS A 7 -2.24 1.97 15.48
C LYS A 7 -1.07 2.92 15.27
N GLU A 8 0.07 2.69 15.92
CA GLU A 8 1.23 3.61 15.89
C GLU A 8 1.99 3.60 14.56
N THR A 9 1.81 2.59 13.71
CA THR A 9 2.55 2.44 12.45
C THR A 9 1.82 2.96 11.21
N ALA A 10 0.62 3.54 11.37
CA ALA A 10 -0.06 4.15 10.23
C ALA A 10 0.74 5.39 9.80
N ALA A 11 1.35 5.33 8.61
CA ALA A 11 2.04 6.47 8.03
C ALA A 11 1.10 7.70 8.08
N PRO A 12 1.59 8.87 8.54
CA PRO A 12 0.75 10.05 8.60
C PRO A 12 0.22 10.34 7.19
N TYR A 13 -1.10 10.49 7.06
CA TYR A 13 -1.70 10.97 5.84
C TYR A 13 -1.00 12.27 5.44
N ARG A 14 -0.41 12.33 4.24
CA ARG A 14 0.36 13.50 3.77
C ARG A 14 -0.50 14.76 3.91
N THR A 15 -0.16 15.59 4.90
CA THR A 15 -0.79 16.89 5.16
C THR A 15 0.13 18.02 4.70
N GLY A 16 0.68 17.91 3.48
CA GLY A 16 1.52 18.95 2.89
C GLY A 16 0.72 19.88 1.96
N GLU A 17 0.59 21.14 2.39
CA GLU A 17 0.20 22.40 1.71
C GLU A 17 -1.00 22.45 0.72
N ALA A 18 -1.86 23.46 0.95
CA ALA A 18 -3.15 23.74 0.32
C ALA A 18 -4.12 22.56 0.36
N ARG A 19 -4.87 22.46 1.46
CA ARG A 19 -5.98 21.51 1.57
C ARG A 19 -6.96 21.76 0.42
N SER A 20 -7.07 20.79 -0.48
CA SER A 20 -7.96 20.82 -1.65
C SER A 20 -9.37 21.29 -1.24
N GLU A 21 -10.06 22.04 -2.10
CA GLU A 21 -11.47 22.38 -1.88
C GLU A 21 -12.36 21.14 -1.70
N PHE A 22 -11.90 20.00 -2.23
CA PHE A 22 -12.54 18.69 -2.08
C PHE A 22 -12.16 17.96 -0.80
N ALA A 23 -11.30 18.50 0.05
CA ALA A 23 -10.86 17.78 1.23
C ALA A 23 -11.99 17.35 2.18
N PRO A 24 -13.07 18.12 2.39
CA PRO A 24 -14.22 17.63 3.15
C PRO A 24 -14.86 16.38 2.51
N LEU A 25 -14.92 16.33 1.18
CA LEU A 25 -15.44 15.17 0.45
C LEU A 25 -14.49 13.97 0.54
N ILE A 26 -13.17 14.20 0.42
CA ILE A 26 -12.15 13.15 0.57
C ILE A 26 -12.21 12.55 1.97
N ASP A 27 -12.33 13.38 3.00
CA ASP A 27 -12.48 12.95 4.39
C ASP A 27 -13.74 12.08 4.57
N GLU A 28 -14.87 12.48 3.99
CA GLU A 28 -16.11 11.71 4.11
C GLU A 28 -16.01 10.35 3.38
N LEU A 29 -15.48 10.33 2.16
CA LEU A 29 -15.24 9.08 1.42
C LEU A 29 -14.30 8.15 2.20
N TYR A 30 -13.21 8.68 2.75
CA TYR A 30 -12.29 7.90 3.58
C TYR A 30 -12.97 7.35 4.85
N ARG A 31 -13.80 8.17 5.50
CA ARG A 31 -14.60 7.74 6.66
C ARG A 31 -15.56 6.61 6.29
N GLU A 32 -16.23 6.70 5.14
CA GLU A 32 -17.12 5.64 4.63
C GLU A 32 -16.36 4.32 4.42
N GLU A 33 -15.19 4.37 3.79
CA GLU A 33 -14.32 3.21 3.58
C GLU A 33 -13.91 2.56 4.91
N VAL A 34 -13.49 3.35 5.90
CA VAL A 34 -13.11 2.85 7.23
C VAL A 34 -14.29 2.18 7.92
N LEU A 35 -15.48 2.77 7.86
CA LEU A 35 -16.68 2.20 8.47
C LEU A 35 -17.10 0.91 7.75
N ALA A 36 -17.01 0.85 6.42
CA ALA A 36 -17.26 -0.36 5.65
C ALA A 36 -16.30 -1.48 6.04
N ALA A 37 -15.00 -1.19 6.07
CA ALA A 37 -13.98 -2.15 6.51
C ALA A 37 -14.22 -2.64 7.94
N ARG A 38 -14.64 -1.76 8.87
CA ARG A 38 -14.95 -2.16 10.25
C ARG A 38 -16.11 -3.15 10.34
N ARG A 39 -17.13 -3.01 9.48
CA ARG A 39 -18.30 -3.90 9.43
C ARG A 39 -18.03 -5.28 8.81
N MET A 40 -16.95 -5.43 8.03
CA MET A 40 -16.61 -6.72 7.42
C MET A 40 -16.28 -7.79 8.47
N ALA A 41 -16.70 -9.02 8.20
CA ALA A 41 -16.33 -10.18 9.00
C ALA A 41 -14.81 -10.42 8.93
N PRO A 42 -14.19 -11.00 9.97
CA PRO A 42 -12.76 -11.30 9.97
C PRO A 42 -12.29 -12.13 8.76
N GLU A 43 -13.09 -13.08 8.32
CA GLU A 43 -12.79 -13.97 7.19
C GLU A 43 -12.78 -13.19 5.86
N GLU A 44 -13.72 -12.26 5.70
CA GLU A 44 -13.78 -11.37 4.53
C GLU A 44 -12.56 -10.46 4.46
N LYS A 45 -12.14 -9.92 5.62
CA LYS A 45 -10.92 -9.10 5.72
C LYS A 45 -9.68 -9.90 5.32
N LEU A 46 -9.59 -11.16 5.73
CA LEU A 46 -8.47 -12.02 5.38
C LEU A 46 -8.37 -12.25 3.87
N ILE A 47 -9.50 -12.59 3.24
CA ILE A 47 -9.58 -12.81 1.78
C ILE A 47 -9.27 -11.51 1.03
N LEU A 48 -9.82 -10.38 1.49
CA LEU A 48 -9.54 -9.08 0.87
C LEU A 48 -8.06 -8.71 1.00
N GLY A 49 -7.45 -8.96 2.15
CA GLY A 49 -6.02 -8.74 2.39
C GLY A 49 -5.14 -9.54 1.41
N GLU A 50 -5.44 -10.82 1.21
CA GLU A 50 -4.73 -11.65 0.22
C GLU A 50 -4.87 -11.08 -1.21
N ARG A 51 -6.09 -10.68 -1.61
CA ARG A 51 -6.34 -10.10 -2.93
C ARG A 51 -5.59 -8.79 -3.12
N LEU A 52 -5.62 -7.90 -2.13
CA LEU A 52 -4.89 -6.63 -2.14
C LEU A 52 -3.39 -6.87 -2.24
N PHE A 53 -2.86 -7.84 -1.49
CA PHE A 53 -1.44 -8.19 -1.55
C PHE A 53 -1.04 -8.67 -2.95
N ARG A 54 -1.79 -9.61 -3.54
CA ARG A 54 -1.52 -10.10 -4.91
C ARG A 54 -1.60 -8.98 -5.94
N TRP A 55 -2.60 -8.13 -5.83
CA TRP A 55 -2.77 -6.96 -6.71
C TRP A 55 -1.59 -5.99 -6.61
N ALA A 56 -1.14 -5.68 -5.39
CA ALA A 56 0.01 -4.80 -5.17
C ALA A 56 1.30 -5.39 -5.76
N CYS A 57 1.54 -6.69 -5.57
CA CYS A 57 2.66 -7.38 -6.22
C CYS A 57 2.57 -7.30 -7.75
N ALA A 58 1.39 -7.56 -8.32
CA ALA A 58 1.18 -7.52 -9.77
C ALA A 58 1.46 -6.12 -10.33
N ILE A 59 0.85 -5.07 -9.78
CA ILE A 59 1.09 -3.68 -10.23
C ILE A 59 2.55 -3.29 -10.14
N THR A 60 3.22 -3.67 -9.06
CA THR A 60 4.64 -3.34 -8.88
C THR A 60 5.49 -3.97 -9.97
N LEU A 61 5.25 -5.24 -10.29
CA LEU A 61 5.97 -5.96 -11.35
C LEU A 61 5.63 -5.42 -12.74
N GLU A 62 4.37 -5.09 -13.01
CA GLU A 62 3.98 -4.43 -14.26
C GLU A 62 4.66 -3.07 -14.43
N GLY A 63 4.79 -2.30 -13.35
CA GLY A 63 5.57 -1.07 -13.34
C GLY A 63 7.05 -1.29 -13.71
N ILE A 64 7.64 -2.40 -13.29
CA ILE A 64 9.02 -2.79 -13.66
C ILE A 64 9.09 -3.19 -15.14
N LYS A 65 8.15 -4.02 -15.62
CA LYS A 65 8.06 -4.42 -17.03
C LYS A 65 7.89 -3.22 -17.97
N LEU A 66 7.06 -2.25 -17.59
CA LEU A 66 6.89 -1.01 -18.37
C LEU A 66 8.20 -0.21 -18.49
N GLN A 67 9.06 -0.26 -17.49
CA GLN A 67 10.38 0.39 -17.50
C GLN A 67 11.43 -0.43 -18.26
N HIS A 68 11.23 -1.75 -18.34
CA HIS A 68 12.15 -2.69 -18.96
C HIS A 68 11.38 -3.71 -19.84
N PRO A 69 10.90 -3.31 -21.03
CA PRO A 69 10.02 -4.15 -21.85
C PRO A 69 10.63 -5.50 -22.26
N GLU A 70 11.96 -5.55 -22.38
CA GLU A 70 12.72 -6.73 -22.78
C GLU A 70 13.07 -7.67 -21.61
N ALA A 71 12.75 -7.27 -20.37
CA ALA A 71 13.12 -8.04 -19.19
C ALA A 71 12.25 -9.30 -19.07
N SER A 72 12.88 -10.42 -18.74
CA SER A 72 12.17 -11.63 -18.35
C SER A 72 11.42 -11.42 -17.03
N GLU A 73 10.47 -12.30 -16.72
CA GLU A 73 9.80 -12.27 -15.42
C GLU A 73 10.79 -12.49 -14.27
N ALA A 74 11.79 -13.34 -14.45
CA ALA A 74 12.85 -13.57 -13.46
C ALA A 74 13.70 -12.31 -13.23
N ASP A 75 13.97 -11.54 -14.29
CA ASP A 75 14.67 -10.27 -14.20
C ASP A 75 13.84 -9.22 -13.47
N CYS A 76 12.55 -9.12 -13.77
CA CYS A 76 11.65 -8.20 -13.07
C CYS A 76 11.60 -8.50 -11.57
N GLN A 77 11.53 -9.77 -11.20
CA GLN A 77 11.57 -10.21 -9.80
C GLN A 77 12.90 -9.88 -9.12
N ARG A 78 14.03 -10.02 -9.82
CA ARG A 78 15.35 -9.63 -9.31
C ARG A 78 15.42 -8.12 -9.07
N MET A 79 15.00 -7.32 -10.05
CA MET A 79 14.96 -5.85 -9.93
C MET A 79 14.06 -5.40 -8.77
N LEU A 80 12.92 -6.05 -8.56
CA LEU A 80 12.06 -5.78 -7.41
C LEU A 80 12.82 -5.99 -6.08
N ARG A 81 13.52 -7.12 -5.92
CA ARG A 81 14.32 -7.39 -4.72
C ARG A 81 15.40 -6.34 -4.50
N GLU A 82 16.10 -5.93 -5.55
CA GLU A 82 17.12 -4.87 -5.50
C GLU A 82 16.53 -3.53 -5.03
N ARG A 83 15.35 -3.16 -5.55
CA ARG A 83 14.65 -1.93 -5.14
C ARG A 83 14.22 -1.96 -3.67
N VAL A 84 13.69 -3.08 -3.19
CA VAL A 84 13.31 -3.27 -1.79
C VAL A 84 14.53 -3.14 -0.87
N GLU A 85 15.64 -3.77 -1.24
CA GLU A 85 16.88 -3.71 -0.47
C GLU A 85 17.47 -2.29 -0.43
N LEU A 86 17.41 -1.57 -1.55
CA LEU A 86 17.80 -0.17 -1.59
C LEU A 86 16.92 0.69 -0.67
N GLY A 87 15.60 0.50 -0.70
CA GLY A 87 14.66 1.19 0.19
C GLY A 87 14.99 0.99 1.67
N ARG A 88 15.21 -0.27 2.09
CA ARG A 88 15.62 -0.59 3.46
C ARG A 88 16.90 0.13 3.90
N LYS A 89 17.90 0.21 3.01
CA LYS A 89 19.16 0.92 3.29
C LYS A 89 18.96 2.42 3.44
N LEU A 90 18.03 3.01 2.70
CA LEU A 90 17.72 4.43 2.78
C LEU A 90 16.94 4.78 4.05
N GLU A 91 16.04 3.90 4.50
CA GLU A 91 15.27 4.06 5.75
C GLU A 91 16.14 3.87 7.00
N ALA A 92 17.21 3.07 6.91
CA ALA A 92 18.13 2.83 8.02
C ALA A 92 19.17 3.95 8.26
N ARG A 93 19.15 5.03 7.45
CA ARG A 93 20.03 6.20 7.58
C ARG A 93 19.30 7.37 8.24
#